data_AF-A0A1L3GDI3-F1
#
_entry.id   AF-A0A1L3GDI3-F1
#
_cell.length_a   1.000
_cell.length_b   1.000
_cell.length_c   1.000
_cell.angle_alpha   90.00
_cell.angle_beta   90.00
_cell.angle_gamma   90.00
#
_symmetry.space_group_name_H-M   'P 1'
#
loop_
_entity.id
_entity.type
_entity.pdbx_description
1 polymer ?
#
loop_
_entity_poly.entity_id
_entity_poly.type
_entity_poly.pdbx_seq_one_letter_code
_entity_poly.pdbx_strand_id
1 'polypeptide(L)'
;MMKNKEPTSEEAVRWVNQNAKTILGHIRKYLPFGPYDQEDYLQDAYAAALAAVQIARDRHIPFVPCFWIIFRRRITEVTPHPESKHHGGSKSPPATICHSEDDRPWDFVDRQDKSRSQVDIDRLYLLIQHHLTEAEKKVLSRALGIHGGRQAIREIARNLECSPANVRQSLNRVYRRLARLVANRQLAIQKADIETRRLAVIDGLSRPTHQHLSKSRGNKIHEYRIA
;
A
#
# COMPACT_ATOMS: atom_id res chain seq x y z
N MET A 1 -4.64 -28.38 -35.81
CA MET A 1 -5.83 -28.73 -35.00
C MET A 1 -5.36 -29.42 -33.73
N MET A 2 -5.51 -28.80 -32.56
CA MET A 2 -5.17 -29.40 -31.27
C MET A 2 -6.32 -30.32 -30.84
N LYS A 3 -6.30 -31.58 -31.28
CA LYS A 3 -7.23 -32.62 -30.83
C LYS A 3 -6.49 -33.49 -29.80
N ASN A 4 -6.91 -33.40 -28.53
CA ASN A 4 -6.65 -34.37 -27.45
C ASN A 4 -5.25 -34.43 -26.80
N LYS A 5 -4.51 -33.32 -26.75
CA LYS A 5 -3.29 -33.20 -25.93
C LYS A 5 -3.44 -32.03 -24.96
N GLU A 6 -3.03 -32.20 -23.70
CA GLU A 6 -2.99 -31.10 -22.73
C GLU A 6 -2.18 -29.95 -23.35
N PRO A 7 -2.75 -28.74 -23.49
CA PRO A 7 -2.08 -27.63 -24.16
C PRO A 7 -0.87 -27.20 -23.32
N THR A 8 0.33 -27.28 -23.88
CA THR A 8 1.52 -26.75 -23.19
C THR A 8 1.66 -25.25 -23.41
N SER A 9 2.40 -24.57 -22.53
CA SER A 9 2.67 -23.13 -22.66
C SER A 9 3.32 -22.77 -24.00
N GLU A 10 4.24 -23.59 -24.49
CA GLU A 10 4.88 -23.41 -25.80
C GLU A 10 3.89 -23.56 -26.96
N GLU A 11 3.01 -24.56 -26.88
CA GLU A 11 1.97 -24.77 -27.89
C GLU A 11 0.96 -23.61 -27.91
N ALA A 12 0.65 -23.03 -26.75
CA ALA A 12 -0.21 -21.86 -26.62
C ALA A 12 0.41 -20.59 -27.25
N VAL A 13 1.69 -20.32 -26.99
CA VAL A 13 2.43 -19.20 -27.63
C VAL A 13 2.48 -19.39 -29.14
N ARG A 14 2.79 -20.61 -29.60
CA ARG A 14 2.79 -20.94 -31.04
C ARG A 14 1.41 -20.74 -31.66
N TRP A 15 0.35 -21.11 -30.94
CA TRP A 15 -1.02 -20.90 -31.40
C TRP A 15 -1.35 -19.41 -31.53
N VAL A 16 -0.95 -18.55 -30.59
CA VAL A 16 -1.14 -17.09 -30.70
C VAL A 16 -0.43 -16.55 -31.94
N ASN A 17 0.82 -16.95 -32.19
CA ASN A 17 1.57 -16.54 -33.39
C ASN A 17 0.84 -16.92 -34.68
N GLN A 18 0.33 -18.15 -34.76
CA GLN A 18 -0.40 -18.64 -35.92
C GLN A 18 -1.75 -17.94 -36.13
N ASN A 19 -2.38 -17.47 -35.04
CA ASN A 19 -3.69 -16.83 -35.06
C ASN A 19 -3.63 -15.30 -34.92
N ALA A 20 -2.43 -14.71 -35.00
CA ALA A 20 -2.22 -13.28 -34.77
C ALA A 20 -3.13 -12.41 -35.64
N LYS A 21 -3.30 -12.74 -36.92
CA LYS A 21 -4.20 -12.00 -37.83
C LYS A 21 -5.66 -11.98 -37.34
N THR A 22 -6.16 -13.11 -36.84
CA THR A 22 -7.53 -13.23 -36.32
C THR A 22 -7.69 -12.44 -35.01
N ILE A 23 -6.68 -12.54 -34.15
CA ILE A 23 -6.62 -11.81 -32.87
C ILE A 23 -6.61 -10.30 -33.13
N LEU A 24 -5.75 -9.82 -34.03
CA LEU A 24 -5.69 -8.42 -34.46
C LEU A 24 -7.00 -7.94 -35.08
N GLY A 25 -7.66 -8.77 -35.91
CA GLY A 25 -8.98 -8.48 -36.44
C GLY A 25 -10.02 -8.22 -35.34
N HIS A 26 -9.96 -8.98 -34.25
CA HIS A 26 -10.84 -8.80 -33.09
C HIS A 26 -10.48 -7.54 -32.28
N ILE A 27 -9.21 -7.18 -32.19
CA ILE A 27 -8.73 -6.00 -31.45
C ILE A 27 -9.06 -4.69 -32.16
N ARG A 28 -9.18 -4.66 -33.50
CA ARG A 28 -9.36 -3.42 -34.29
C ARG A 28 -10.40 -2.45 -33.76
N LYS A 29 -11.51 -2.96 -33.22
CA LYS A 29 -12.59 -2.13 -32.65
C LYS A 29 -12.24 -1.45 -31.33
N TYR A 30 -11.20 -1.89 -30.64
CA TYR A 30 -10.73 -1.33 -29.37
C TYR A 30 -9.64 -0.26 -29.56
N LEU A 31 -8.88 -0.32 -30.67
CA LEU A 31 -7.80 0.64 -30.97
C LEU A 31 -8.22 2.12 -30.86
N PRO A 32 -9.42 2.55 -31.28
CA PRO A 32 -9.82 3.96 -31.15
C PRO A 32 -10.08 4.43 -29.71
N PHE A 33 -10.20 3.50 -28.75
CA PHE A 33 -10.67 3.77 -27.39
C PHE A 33 -9.57 3.72 -26.33
N GLY A 34 -8.32 3.50 -26.73
CA GLY A 34 -7.19 3.42 -25.80
C GLY A 34 -5.91 4.00 -26.42
N PRO A 35 -4.93 4.35 -25.58
CA PRO A 35 -3.61 4.80 -26.05
C PRO A 35 -2.71 3.63 -26.54
N TYR A 36 -3.23 2.40 -26.56
CA TYR A 36 -2.49 1.17 -26.82
C TYR A 36 -2.42 0.85 -28.31
N ASP A 37 -1.30 0.32 -28.74
CA ASP A 37 -1.12 -0.14 -30.12
C ASP A 37 -1.45 -1.64 -30.29
N GLN A 38 -1.29 -2.15 -31.51
CA GLN A 38 -1.57 -3.55 -31.81
C GLN A 38 -0.63 -4.52 -31.09
N GLU A 39 0.59 -4.10 -30.79
CA GLU A 39 1.60 -4.92 -30.13
C GLU A 39 1.26 -5.08 -28.64
N ASP A 40 0.79 -4.02 -27.99
CA ASP A 40 0.29 -4.06 -26.61
C ASP A 40 -0.82 -5.10 -26.44
N TYR A 41 -1.82 -5.08 -27.32
CA TYR A 41 -2.89 -6.08 -27.27
C TYR A 41 -2.44 -7.49 -27.62
N LEU A 42 -1.37 -7.64 -28.41
CA LEU A 42 -0.78 -8.95 -28.69
C LEU A 42 -0.05 -9.49 -27.47
N GLN A 43 0.62 -8.64 -26.68
CA GLN A 43 1.17 -9.02 -25.38
C GLN A 43 0.08 -9.51 -24.43
N ASP A 44 -1.06 -8.82 -24.39
CA ASP A 44 -2.24 -9.29 -23.64
C ASP A 44 -2.77 -10.64 -24.15
N ALA A 45 -2.70 -10.90 -25.45
CA ALA A 45 -3.07 -12.19 -26.02
C ALA A 45 -2.13 -13.31 -25.55
N TYR A 46 -0.81 -13.10 -25.52
CA TYR A 46 0.12 -14.09 -24.98
C TYR A 46 -0.15 -14.36 -23.50
N ALA A 47 -0.34 -13.31 -22.70
CA ALA A 47 -0.64 -13.47 -21.28
C ALA A 47 -1.99 -14.19 -21.05
N ALA A 48 -3.00 -13.92 -21.89
CA ALA A 48 -4.26 -14.64 -21.87
C ALA A 48 -4.10 -16.13 -22.26
N ALA A 49 -3.22 -16.43 -23.23
CA ALA A 49 -2.94 -17.80 -23.65
C ALA A 49 -2.26 -18.61 -22.54
N LEU A 50 -1.29 -18.04 -21.82
CA LEU A 50 -0.65 -18.70 -20.68
C LEU A 50 -1.65 -18.97 -19.55
N ALA A 51 -2.53 -18.01 -19.26
CA ALA A 51 -3.60 -18.21 -18.28
C ALA A 51 -4.62 -19.27 -18.75
N ALA A 52 -4.94 -19.31 -20.04
CA ALA A 52 -5.85 -20.29 -20.62
C ALA A 52 -5.31 -21.71 -20.54
N VAL A 53 -3.99 -21.91 -20.68
CA VAL A 53 -3.35 -23.23 -20.47
C VAL A 53 -3.63 -23.76 -19.08
N GLN A 54 -3.38 -22.92 -18.06
CA GLN A 54 -3.57 -23.32 -16.66
C GLN A 54 -5.03 -23.69 -16.40
N ILE A 55 -5.97 -22.85 -16.82
CA ILE A 55 -7.41 -23.08 -16.60
C ILE A 55 -7.92 -24.28 -17.41
N ALA A 56 -7.46 -24.44 -18.65
CA ALA A 56 -7.82 -25.57 -19.50
C ALA A 56 -7.38 -26.90 -18.88
N ARG A 57 -6.18 -26.93 -18.28
CA ARG A 57 -5.65 -28.08 -17.56
C ARG A 57 -6.42 -28.36 -16.28
N ASP A 58 -6.59 -27.34 -15.43
CA ASP A 58 -7.24 -27.49 -14.11
C ASP A 58 -8.72 -27.87 -14.21
N ARG A 59 -9.42 -27.39 -15.24
CA ARG A 59 -10.86 -27.61 -15.42
C ARG A 59 -11.20 -28.61 -16.52
N HIS A 60 -10.20 -29.19 -17.19
CA HIS A 60 -10.38 -30.07 -18.35
C HIS A 60 -11.27 -29.46 -19.46
N ILE A 61 -11.13 -28.17 -19.71
CA ILE A 61 -11.89 -27.42 -20.73
C ILE A 61 -11.00 -27.21 -21.96
N PRO A 62 -11.55 -27.18 -23.20
CA PRO A 62 -10.76 -26.85 -24.38
C PRO A 62 -10.06 -25.48 -24.29
N PHE A 63 -8.81 -25.43 -24.73
CA PHE A 63 -7.96 -24.23 -24.70
C PHE A 63 -8.57 -23.02 -25.41
N VAL A 64 -9.01 -23.19 -26.66
CA VAL A 64 -9.42 -22.06 -27.52
C VAL A 64 -10.62 -21.28 -26.95
N PRO A 65 -11.71 -21.93 -26.50
CA PRO A 65 -12.78 -21.23 -25.77
C PRO A 65 -12.28 -20.50 -24.52
N CYS A 66 -11.41 -21.15 -23.73
CA CYS A 66 -10.86 -20.56 -22.51
C CYS A 66 -10.04 -19.29 -22.83
N PHE A 67 -9.18 -19.36 -23.84
CA PHE A 67 -8.42 -18.23 -24.36
C PHE A 67 -9.32 -17.05 -24.71
N TRP A 68 -10.35 -17.25 -25.54
CA TRP A 68 -11.20 -16.15 -25.97
C TRP A 68 -11.99 -15.50 -24.83
N ILE A 69 -12.39 -16.27 -23.82
CA ILE A 69 -13.05 -15.74 -22.63
C ILE A 69 -12.09 -14.84 -21.83
N ILE A 70 -10.87 -15.34 -21.55
CA ILE A 70 -9.87 -14.59 -20.77
C ILE A 70 -9.41 -13.35 -21.53
N PHE A 71 -9.12 -13.51 -22.82
CA PHE A 71 -8.61 -12.44 -23.66
C PHE A 71 -9.61 -11.30 -23.82
N ARG A 72 -10.88 -11.61 -24.10
CA ARG A 72 -11.94 -10.59 -24.19
C ARG A 72 -12.09 -9.82 -22.89
N ARG A 73 -12.08 -10.52 -21.76
CA ARG A 73 -12.17 -9.91 -20.43
C ARG A 73 -11.01 -8.93 -20.20
N ARG A 74 -9.77 -9.34 -20.47
CA ARG A 74 -8.59 -8.49 -20.31
C ARG A 74 -8.67 -7.23 -21.18
N ILE A 75 -8.97 -7.37 -22.47
CA ILE A 75 -9.10 -6.21 -23.37
C ILE A 75 -10.15 -5.22 -22.85
N THR A 76 -11.29 -5.71 -22.36
CA THR A 76 -12.33 -4.82 -21.84
C THR A 76 -11.96 -4.15 -20.52
N GLU A 77 -11.09 -4.77 -19.72
CA GLU A 77 -10.57 -4.20 -18.47
C GLU A 77 -9.56 -3.07 -18.75
N VAL A 78 -8.68 -3.25 -19.76
CA VAL A 78 -7.68 -2.25 -20.13
C VAL A 78 -8.22 -1.18 -21.08
N THR A 79 -9.24 -1.50 -21.88
CA THR A 79 -9.84 -0.59 -22.86
C THR A 79 -11.37 -0.70 -22.82
N PRO A 80 -12.02 0.11 -21.97
CA PRO A 80 -13.47 0.16 -21.90
C PRO A 80 -14.05 0.66 -23.24
N HIS A 81 -14.80 -0.20 -23.92
CA HIS A 81 -15.46 0.13 -25.18
C HIS A 81 -16.99 0.18 -25.00
N PRO A 82 -17.69 1.25 -25.39
CA PRO A 82 -19.12 1.46 -25.10
C PRO A 82 -20.07 0.39 -25.66
N GLU A 83 -19.70 -0.33 -26.73
CA GLU A 83 -20.53 -1.42 -27.27
C GLU A 83 -20.11 -2.82 -26.78
N SER A 84 -19.07 -2.90 -25.93
CA SER A 84 -18.63 -4.18 -25.37
C SER A 84 -19.57 -4.62 -24.25
N LYS A 85 -20.20 -5.79 -24.35
CA LYS A 85 -21.11 -6.32 -23.30
C LYS A 85 -20.47 -6.50 -21.92
N HIS A 86 -19.14 -6.38 -21.82
CA HIS A 86 -18.38 -6.50 -20.59
C HIS A 86 -17.73 -5.15 -20.27
N HIS A 87 -18.47 -4.23 -19.66
CA HIS A 87 -17.93 -2.96 -19.15
C HIS A 87 -17.17 -3.21 -17.84
N GLY A 88 -15.99 -3.81 -17.93
CA GLY A 88 -15.02 -3.79 -16.84
C GLY A 88 -14.33 -2.44 -16.85
N GLY A 89 -15.01 -1.37 -16.42
CA GLY A 89 -14.38 -0.05 -16.34
C GLY A 89 -13.06 -0.12 -15.56
N SER A 90 -12.11 0.74 -15.92
CA SER A 90 -10.85 0.87 -15.17
C SER A 90 -11.16 1.21 -13.70
N LYS A 91 -10.41 0.63 -12.76
CA LYS A 91 -10.45 1.05 -11.34
C LYS A 91 -9.81 2.41 -11.11
N SER A 92 -9.12 2.93 -12.12
CA SER A 92 -8.50 4.25 -12.05
C SER A 92 -9.58 5.33 -12.17
N PRO A 93 -9.38 6.50 -11.53
CA PRO A 93 -10.27 7.64 -11.73
C PRO A 93 -10.40 7.93 -13.23
N PRO A 94 -11.63 8.20 -13.73
CA PRO A 94 -11.83 8.54 -15.13
C PRO A 94 -11.06 9.82 -15.48
N ALA A 95 -10.48 9.86 -16.68
CA ALA A 95 -9.64 10.97 -17.14
C ALA A 95 -10.37 12.33 -17.11
N THR A 96 -11.70 12.33 -17.11
CA THR A 96 -12.54 13.52 -16.94
C THR A 96 -12.42 14.19 -15.57
N ILE A 97 -11.85 13.50 -14.58
CA ILE A 97 -11.58 14.03 -13.23
C ILE A 97 -10.08 14.38 -13.06
N CYS A 98 -9.25 14.09 -14.08
CA CYS A 98 -7.88 14.59 -14.13
C CYS A 98 -7.88 16.04 -14.60
N HIS A 99 -7.99 16.98 -13.67
CA HIS A 99 -7.81 18.40 -13.96
C HIS A 99 -6.33 18.68 -14.18
N SER A 100 -5.94 18.94 -15.44
CA SER A 100 -4.61 19.39 -15.83
C SER A 100 -4.44 20.91 -15.63
N GLU A 101 -4.99 21.48 -14.56
CA GLU A 101 -4.78 22.90 -14.24
C GLU A 101 -3.41 23.18 -13.61
N ASP A 102 -2.60 22.13 -13.41
CA ASP A 102 -1.20 22.28 -13.02
C ASP A 102 -0.30 22.16 -14.26
N ASP A 103 -0.31 23.18 -15.13
CA ASP A 103 0.86 23.59 -15.94
C ASP A 103 1.96 24.15 -15.02
N ARG A 104 2.15 23.55 -13.85
CA ARG A 104 3.32 23.82 -13.02
C ARG A 104 4.45 23.00 -13.61
N PRO A 105 5.60 23.61 -13.91
CA PRO A 105 6.82 22.85 -14.17
C PRO A 105 6.95 21.77 -13.11
N TRP A 106 7.45 20.58 -13.47
CA TRP A 106 7.87 19.54 -12.52
C TRP A 106 9.03 19.99 -11.61
N ASP A 107 9.19 21.30 -11.39
CA ASP A 107 9.96 21.88 -10.32
C ASP A 107 9.30 21.44 -9.04
N PHE A 108 9.83 20.33 -8.51
CA PHE A 108 9.63 19.84 -7.16
C PHE A 108 8.17 19.99 -6.72
N VAL A 109 7.42 18.89 -6.69
CA VAL A 109 6.40 18.80 -5.65
C VAL A 109 7.19 19.06 -4.37
N ASP A 110 7.13 20.31 -3.92
CA ASP A 110 7.48 20.69 -2.58
C ASP A 110 6.51 19.79 -1.84
N ARG A 111 7.03 18.65 -1.38
CA ARG A 111 6.57 18.09 -0.16
C ARG A 111 6.81 19.23 0.82
N GLN A 112 5.87 20.18 0.85
CA GLN A 112 5.15 20.41 2.05
C GLN A 112 4.70 19.01 2.53
N ASP A 113 5.65 18.28 3.14
CA ASP A 113 5.64 18.14 4.58
C ASP A 113 5.01 19.44 5.10
N LYS A 114 3.68 19.50 5.04
CA LYS A 114 2.90 19.77 6.22
C LYS A 114 3.46 18.75 7.19
N SER A 115 4.58 19.12 7.80
CA SER A 115 4.92 18.86 9.18
C SER A 115 3.70 19.35 9.97
N ARG A 116 2.59 18.60 9.83
CA ARG A 116 1.77 18.23 10.95
C ARG A 116 2.82 17.70 11.90
N SER A 117 3.27 18.59 12.79
CA SER A 117 4.03 18.25 13.98
C SER A 117 3.53 16.87 14.38
N GLN A 118 4.35 15.85 14.14
CA GLN A 118 3.93 14.48 14.39
C GLN A 118 3.78 14.44 15.90
N VAL A 119 2.54 14.59 16.34
CA VAL A 119 2.20 14.66 17.76
C VAL A 119 2.60 13.30 18.30
N ASP A 120 3.65 13.30 19.09
CA ASP A 120 4.10 12.14 19.85
C ASP A 120 3.01 11.81 20.87
N ILE A 121 2.12 10.89 20.48
CA ILE A 121 0.96 10.48 21.27
C ILE A 121 1.40 9.88 22.62
N ASP A 122 2.56 9.23 22.65
CA ASP A 122 3.10 8.63 23.87
C ASP A 122 3.55 9.71 24.85
N ARG A 123 4.27 10.74 24.37
CA ARG A 123 4.61 11.92 25.19
C ARG A 123 3.38 12.68 25.64
N LEU A 124 2.42 12.90 24.74
CA LEU A 124 1.16 13.57 25.08
C LEU A 124 0.42 12.81 26.19
N TYR A 125 0.38 11.48 26.10
CA TYR A 125 -0.24 10.65 27.10
C TYR A 125 0.47 10.73 28.47
N LEU A 126 1.80 10.73 28.48
CA LEU A 126 2.60 10.89 29.71
C LEU A 126 2.31 12.22 30.43
N LEU A 127 2.05 13.29 29.68
CA LEU A 127 1.71 14.60 30.26
C LEU A 127 0.29 14.60 30.83
N ILE A 128 -0.68 14.02 30.13
CA ILE A 128 -2.10 14.08 30.56
C ILE A 128 -2.48 13.04 31.62
N GLN A 129 -1.78 11.90 31.70
CA GLN A 129 -2.17 10.80 32.59
C GLN A 129 -2.22 11.23 34.06
N HIS A 130 -1.36 12.15 34.50
CA HIS A 130 -1.32 12.61 35.89
C HIS A 130 -2.61 13.28 36.37
N HIS A 131 -3.44 13.75 35.44
CA HIS A 131 -4.71 14.40 35.73
C HIS A 131 -5.93 13.47 35.64
N LEU A 132 -5.73 12.21 35.26
CA LEU A 132 -6.77 11.22 35.05
C LEU A 132 -6.82 10.20 36.20
N THR A 133 -8.00 9.64 36.44
CA THR A 133 -8.17 8.52 37.37
C THR A 133 -7.62 7.22 36.78
N GLU A 134 -7.30 6.22 37.62
CA GLU A 134 -6.77 4.93 37.15
C GLU A 134 -7.67 4.21 36.15
N ALA A 135 -9.00 4.31 36.32
CA ALA A 135 -9.96 3.75 35.37
C ALA A 135 -9.94 4.49 34.02
N GLU A 136 -9.83 5.81 34.04
CA GLU A 136 -9.74 6.65 32.85
C GLU A 136 -8.43 6.43 32.10
N LYS A 137 -7.30 6.31 32.81
CA LYS A 137 -5.98 5.98 32.25
C LYS A 137 -6.04 4.68 31.44
N LYS A 138 -6.57 3.61 32.04
CA LYS A 138 -6.70 2.29 31.39
C LYS A 138 -7.56 2.32 30.12
N VAL A 139 -8.64 3.10 30.13
CA VAL A 139 -9.50 3.26 28.95
C VAL A 139 -8.81 4.09 27.87
N LEU A 140 -8.17 5.19 28.25
CA LEU A 140 -7.51 6.11 27.33
C LEU A 140 -6.27 5.49 26.69
N SER A 141 -5.42 4.79 27.44
CA SER A 141 -4.20 4.16 26.90
C SER A 141 -4.51 3.12 25.83
N ARG A 142 -5.58 2.34 26.00
CA ARG A 142 -6.08 1.36 25.02
C ARG A 142 -6.73 2.03 23.81
N ALA A 143 -7.43 3.15 24.02
CA ALA A 143 -8.04 3.92 22.94
C ALA A 143 -7.01 4.66 22.07
N LEU A 144 -5.90 5.10 22.68
CA LEU A 144 -4.77 5.73 21.98
C LEU A 144 -3.81 4.70 21.38
N GLY A 145 -3.80 3.47 21.90
CA GLY A 145 -3.04 2.35 21.35
C GLY A 145 -1.62 2.20 21.89
N ILE A 146 -1.33 2.76 23.06
CA ILE A 146 0.00 2.87 23.68
C ILE A 146 0.61 1.50 24.01
N HIS A 147 -0.23 0.49 24.29
CA HIS A 147 0.22 -0.83 24.76
C HIS A 147 -0.10 -1.97 23.78
N GLY A 148 -0.24 -1.70 22.49
CA GLY A 148 -0.51 -2.75 21.49
C GLY A 148 -1.48 -2.37 20.38
N GLY A 149 -1.51 -1.09 19.99
CA GLY A 149 -2.36 -0.61 18.91
C GLY A 149 -3.76 -0.17 19.37
N ARG A 150 -4.39 0.66 18.54
CA ARG A 150 -5.67 1.30 18.86
C ARG A 150 -6.80 0.27 18.91
N GLN A 151 -7.46 0.16 20.06
CA GLN A 151 -8.56 -0.76 20.27
C GLN A 151 -9.92 -0.07 20.05
N ALA A 152 -10.88 -0.80 19.48
CA ALA A 152 -12.25 -0.31 19.36
C ALA A 152 -12.97 -0.31 20.72
N ILE A 153 -14.00 0.53 20.89
CA ILE A 153 -14.77 0.63 22.15
C ILE A 153 -15.27 -0.73 22.64
N ARG A 154 -15.72 -1.61 21.73
CA ARG A 154 -16.20 -2.97 22.06
C ARG A 154 -15.06 -3.89 22.51
N GLU A 155 -13.86 -3.71 22.00
CA GLU A 155 -12.67 -4.48 22.42
C GLU A 155 -12.17 -4.01 23.79
N ILE A 156 -12.14 -2.69 24.00
CA ILE A 156 -11.82 -2.11 25.32
C ILE A 156 -12.81 -2.59 26.38
N ALA A 157 -14.11 -2.59 26.05
CA ALA A 157 -15.18 -3.07 26.93
C ALA A 157 -14.97 -4.54 27.33
N ARG A 158 -14.63 -5.41 26.36
CA ARG A 158 -14.32 -6.82 26.61
C ARG A 158 -13.07 -6.99 27.48
N ASN A 159 -12.00 -6.23 27.20
CA ASN A 159 -10.73 -6.33 27.92
C ASN A 159 -10.78 -5.76 29.34
N LEU A 160 -11.72 -4.85 29.62
CA LEU A 160 -11.91 -4.23 30.94
C LEU A 160 -13.16 -4.74 31.66
N GLU A 161 -13.78 -5.82 31.15
CA GLU A 161 -14.97 -6.47 31.72
C GLU A 161 -16.10 -5.48 32.06
N CYS A 162 -16.34 -4.51 31.16
CA CYS A 162 -17.33 -3.46 31.37
C CYS A 162 -18.22 -3.26 30.15
N SER A 163 -19.33 -2.55 30.31
CA SER A 163 -20.24 -2.28 29.20
C SER A 163 -19.62 -1.26 28.21
N PRO A 164 -19.91 -1.36 26.91
CA PRO A 164 -19.48 -0.35 25.93
C PRO A 164 -19.98 1.06 26.24
N ALA A 165 -21.11 1.17 26.95
CA ALA A 165 -21.63 2.46 27.44
C ALA A 165 -20.71 3.05 28.51
N ASN A 166 -20.20 2.24 29.43
CA ASN A 166 -19.26 2.69 30.45
C ASN A 166 -17.94 3.20 29.84
N VAL A 167 -17.43 2.52 28.81
CA VAL A 167 -16.23 2.97 28.07
C VAL A 167 -16.46 4.33 27.41
N ARG A 168 -17.61 4.54 26.75
CA ARG A 168 -17.96 5.84 26.15
C ARG A 168 -18.08 6.94 27.20
N GLN A 169 -18.73 6.65 28.32
CA GLN A 169 -18.88 7.59 29.42
C GLN A 169 -17.52 7.96 30.01
N SER A 170 -16.64 6.98 30.21
CA SER A 170 -15.27 7.20 30.68
C SER A 170 -14.49 8.10 29.72
N LEU A 171 -14.49 7.82 28.42
CA LEU A 171 -13.84 8.69 27.41
C LEU A 171 -14.42 10.11 27.40
N ASN A 172 -15.75 10.26 27.49
CA ASN A 172 -16.38 11.58 27.56
C ASN A 172 -15.99 12.35 28.84
N ARG A 173 -15.85 11.66 29.98
CA ARG A 173 -15.35 12.27 31.23
C ARG A 173 -13.91 12.74 31.07
N VAL A 174 -13.05 11.92 30.46
CA VAL A 174 -11.67 12.27 30.09
C VAL A 174 -11.64 13.53 29.23
N TYR A 175 -12.36 13.56 28.10
CA TYR A 175 -12.34 14.72 27.21
C TYR A 175 -12.84 16.00 27.88
N ARG A 176 -13.91 15.92 28.69
CA ARG A 176 -14.40 17.08 29.45
C ARG A 176 -13.39 17.55 30.49
N ARG A 177 -12.71 16.62 31.17
CA ARG A 177 -11.69 16.95 32.16
C ARG A 177 -10.47 17.62 31.50
N LEU A 178 -9.99 17.07 30.39
CA LEU A 178 -8.90 17.68 29.61
C LEU A 178 -9.29 19.06 29.09
N ALA A 179 -10.50 19.23 28.56
CA ALA A 179 -11.00 20.54 28.12
C ALA A 179 -11.02 21.58 29.25
N ARG A 180 -11.41 21.18 30.48
CA ARG A 180 -11.36 22.06 31.65
C ARG A 180 -9.93 22.43 32.05
N LEU A 181 -9.00 21.48 32.02
CA LEU A 181 -7.59 21.73 32.37
C LEU A 181 -6.93 22.69 31.37
N VAL A 182 -7.28 22.58 30.08
CA VAL A 182 -6.84 23.53 29.05
C VAL A 182 -7.46 24.91 29.29
N ALA A 183 -8.76 24.98 29.54
CA ALA A 183 -9.46 26.25 29.81
C ALA A 183 -8.91 26.97 31.05
N ASN A 184 -8.55 26.23 32.09
CA ASN A 184 -7.98 26.75 33.33
C ASN A 184 -6.47 27.02 33.26
N ARG A 185 -5.83 26.84 32.09
CA ARG A 185 -4.37 26.94 31.86
C ARG A 185 -3.51 26.03 32.77
N GLN A 186 -4.10 25.00 33.34
CA GLN A 186 -3.39 24.01 34.18
C GLN A 186 -2.65 22.96 33.33
N LEU A 187 -3.06 22.83 32.06
CA LEU A 187 -2.41 21.98 31.07
C LEU A 187 -1.79 22.88 29.99
N ALA A 188 -0.58 23.36 30.25
CA ALA A 188 0.20 24.14 29.28
C ALA A 188 1.13 23.20 28.51
N ILE A 189 0.61 22.60 27.44
CA ILE A 189 1.45 21.77 26.58
C ILE A 189 1.97 22.62 25.43
N GLN A 190 3.28 22.80 25.37
CA GLN A 190 3.91 23.52 24.27
C GLN A 190 4.06 22.59 23.07
N LYS A 191 4.06 23.14 21.86
CA LYS A 191 4.27 22.35 20.63
C LYS A 191 5.59 21.58 20.69
N ALA A 192 6.63 22.17 21.29
CA ALA A 192 7.93 21.53 21.49
C ALA A 192 7.90 20.27 22.37
N ASP A 193 6.93 20.15 23.28
CA ASP A 193 6.83 19.01 24.21
C ASP A 193 6.30 17.74 23.50
N ILE A 194 5.51 17.94 22.44
CA ILE A 194 4.81 16.88 21.71
C ILE A 194 5.38 16.66 20.30
N GLU A 195 6.31 17.51 19.85
CA GLU A 195 6.95 17.35 18.56
C GLU A 195 8.01 16.24 18.60
N THR A 196 7.84 15.24 17.73
CA THR A 196 8.92 14.29 17.44
C THR A 196 10.08 15.06 16.83
N ARG A 197 11.16 15.30 17.59
CA ARG A 197 12.44 15.75 17.03
C ARG A 197 12.92 14.65 16.08
N ARG A 198 12.75 14.84 14.77
CA ARG A 198 13.52 14.09 13.77
C ARG A 198 14.99 14.43 14.02
N LEU A 199 15.73 13.57 14.71
CA LEU A 199 17.18 13.57 14.58
C LEU A 199 17.44 13.27 13.11
N ALA A 200 17.92 14.28 12.38
CA ALA A 200 18.46 14.08 11.06
C ALA A 200 19.54 13.01 11.18
N VAL A 201 19.26 11.82 10.68
CA VAL A 201 20.30 10.85 10.35
C VAL A 201 21.14 11.55 9.30
N ILE A 202 22.32 12.02 9.71
CA ILE A 202 23.31 12.59 8.82
C ILE A 202 23.64 11.51 7.79
N ASP A 203 23.18 11.74 6.56
CA ASP A 203 23.60 11.02 5.38
C ASP A 203 25.09 11.30 5.18
N GLY A 204 25.92 10.28 5.36
CA GLY A 204 27.36 10.50 5.49
C GLY A 204 28.18 9.25 5.69
N LEU A 205 27.94 8.18 4.90
CA LEU A 205 29.00 7.21 4.62
C LEU A 205 28.94 6.74 3.16
N SER A 206 29.83 7.34 2.37
CA SER A 206 30.34 6.87 1.09
C SER A 206 30.48 5.36 1.04
N ARG A 207 29.97 4.77 -0.05
CA ARG A 207 30.39 3.46 -0.52
C ARG A 207 31.90 3.49 -0.83
N PRO A 208 32.72 2.56 -0.33
CA PRO A 208 34.01 2.27 -0.92
C PRO A 208 33.86 1.14 -1.96
N THR A 209 34.27 1.47 -3.18
CA THR A 209 34.50 0.55 -4.30
C THR A 209 35.60 -0.46 -3.94
N HIS A 210 35.43 -1.71 -4.39
CA HIS A 210 36.31 -2.86 -4.20
C HIS A 210 37.81 -2.57 -4.39
N GLN A 211 38.65 -3.17 -3.52
CA GLN A 211 39.90 -3.78 -3.95
C GLN A 211 40.29 -4.96 -3.06
N HIS A 212 40.52 -6.08 -3.74
CA HIS A 212 41.05 -7.35 -3.27
C HIS A 212 42.57 -7.19 -3.05
N LEU A 213 43.12 -7.59 -1.90
CA LEU A 213 44.48 -8.15 -1.82
C LEU A 213 44.77 -8.76 -0.45
N SER A 214 45.53 -9.84 -0.54
CA SER A 214 45.76 -10.94 0.39
C SER A 214 46.80 -10.67 1.47
N LYS A 215 46.68 -11.46 2.56
CA LYS A 215 47.76 -12.00 3.44
C LYS A 215 48.57 -11.01 4.28
N SER A 216 48.56 -11.22 5.61
CA SER A 216 49.66 -11.88 6.36
C SER A 216 49.81 -11.33 7.78
N ARG A 217 49.72 -12.25 8.76
CA ARG A 217 50.47 -12.37 10.03
C ARG A 217 50.85 -11.10 10.84
N GLY A 218 50.50 -11.12 12.13
CA GLY A 218 51.50 -10.87 13.18
C GLY A 218 51.15 -9.91 14.31
N ASN A 219 50.73 -10.49 15.45
CA ASN A 219 51.34 -10.38 16.78
C ASN A 219 51.31 -9.08 17.64
N LYS A 220 51.12 -9.33 18.96
CA LYS A 220 51.40 -8.54 20.19
C LYS A 220 50.45 -7.37 20.50
N ILE A 221 49.56 -7.50 21.51
CA ILE A 221 49.79 -7.34 22.98
C ILE A 221 50.45 -6.00 23.33
N HIS A 222 49.68 -5.10 23.94
CA HIS A 222 50.09 -4.44 25.19
C HIS A 222 48.88 -3.88 25.96
N GLU A 223 48.73 -4.40 27.19
CA GLU A 223 48.07 -3.75 28.33
C GLU A 223 48.62 -2.34 28.55
N TYR A 224 47.76 -1.40 28.95
CA TYR A 224 48.11 -0.40 29.96
C TYR A 224 46.90 -0.11 30.84
N ARG A 225 47.12 -0.25 32.14
CA ARG A 225 46.19 -0.01 33.25
C ARG A 225 46.93 0.85 34.26
N ILE A 226 46.56 2.14 34.39
CA ILE A 226 46.97 3.07 35.47
C ILE A 226 45.92 4.20 35.44
N ALA A 227 45.27 4.69 36.49
CA ALA A 227 45.23 4.44 37.93
C ALA A 227 43.78 4.67 38.42
#